data_AF-A0AAD4X755-F1
#
_entry.id   AF-A0AAD4X755-F1
#
_cell.length_a   1.000
_cell.length_b   1.000
_cell.length_c   1.000
_cell.angle_alpha   90.00
_cell.angle_beta   90.00
_cell.angle_gamma   90.00
#
_symmetry.space_group_name_H-M   'P 1'
#
loop_
_entity.id
_entity.type
_entity.pdbx_description
1 polymer ?
#
loop_
_entity_poly.entity_id
_entity_poly.type
_entity_poly.pdbx_seq_one_letter_code
_entity_poly.pdbx_strand_id
1 'polypeptide(L)'
;MDKAEGSKRRGGAHIFTTIDGLSKRFIDLSIEEVGKEGYSGASLKQISWKRIIEALNTEFKGTLPYDLDQKALKNHWDSLKKKYAVWRTIAGLSGHGYNDSTGRLDWPESKWVEVIK
;
A
#
# COMPACT_ATOMS: atom_id res chain seq x y z
N MET A 1 18.87 11.22 37.57
CA MET A 1 19.78 10.24 36.96
C MET A 1 18.92 9.02 36.63
N ASP A 2 18.32 9.00 35.44
CA ASP A 2 18.80 8.29 34.24
C ASP A 2 18.11 6.92 34.16
N LYS A 3 17.38 6.51 33.11
CA LYS A 3 17.28 6.99 31.73
C LYS A 3 15.84 6.84 31.23
N ALA A 4 15.37 7.82 30.46
CA ALA A 4 14.21 7.63 29.59
C ALA A 4 14.61 6.63 28.49
N GLU A 5 13.93 5.48 28.47
CA GLU A 5 14.09 4.49 27.42
C GLU A 5 13.45 5.06 26.16
N GLY A 6 14.29 5.68 25.33
CA GLY A 6 13.92 6.20 24.03
C GLY A 6 13.41 5.04 23.17
N SER A 7 12.09 4.90 23.10
CA SER A 7 11.44 4.02 22.15
C SER A 7 11.93 4.41 20.76
N LYS A 8 12.80 3.56 20.21
CA LYS A 8 13.40 3.66 18.90
C LYS A 8 12.25 3.76 17.89
N ARG A 9 11.88 4.99 17.51
CA ARG A 9 10.85 5.26 16.51
C ARG A 9 11.24 4.46 15.27
N ARG A 10 10.44 3.43 14.96
CA ARG A 10 10.57 2.62 13.75
C ARG A 10 10.68 3.60 12.58
N GLY A 11 11.82 3.56 11.88
CA GLY A 11 12.18 4.56 10.87
C GLY A 11 11.09 4.73 9.82
N GLY A 12 10.79 5.99 9.50
CA GLY A 12 9.93 6.39 8.38
C GLY A 12 8.54 5.77 8.41
N ALA A 13 7.64 6.29 9.25
CA ALA A 13 6.21 6.10 8.98
C ALA A 13 5.96 6.52 7.51
N HIS A 14 5.54 5.53 6.72
CA HIS A 14 5.49 5.55 5.26
C HIS A 14 4.54 6.67 4.83
N ILE A 15 5.00 7.67 4.05
CA ILE A 15 4.21 8.86 3.66
C ILE A 15 2.80 8.52 3.14
N PHE A 16 2.67 7.40 2.42
CA PHE A 16 1.43 6.84 1.91
C PHE A 16 0.44 6.33 2.97
N THR A 17 0.90 6.09 4.20
CA THR A 17 0.07 5.66 5.34
C THR A 17 -0.24 6.80 6.31
N THR A 18 0.50 7.90 6.24
CA THR A 18 0.33 9.06 7.14
C THR A 18 -0.50 10.18 6.50
N ILE A 19 -0.42 10.33 5.17
CA ILE A 19 -1.24 11.29 4.44
C ILE A 19 -2.55 10.59 4.07
N ASP A 20 -3.65 11.11 4.59
CA ASP A 20 -4.97 10.59 4.31
C ASP A 20 -5.29 10.66 2.80
N GLY A 21 -5.97 9.63 2.30
CA GLY A 21 -6.32 9.51 0.88
C GLY A 21 -5.16 9.23 -0.09
N LEU A 22 -3.89 9.48 0.26
CA LEU A 22 -2.76 9.37 -0.68
C LEU A 22 -2.59 7.96 -1.25
N SER A 23 -2.63 6.92 -0.39
CA SER A 23 -2.52 5.55 -0.88
C SER A 23 -3.71 5.12 -1.73
N LYS A 24 -4.93 5.57 -1.40
CA LYS A 24 -6.12 5.26 -2.20
C LYS A 24 -5.98 5.89 -3.58
N ARG A 25 -5.62 7.17 -3.63
CA ARG A 25 -5.47 7.90 -4.88
C ARG A 25 -4.36 7.33 -5.77
N PHE A 26 -3.24 6.91 -5.17
CA PHE A 26 -2.18 6.20 -5.90
C PHE A 26 -2.67 4.91 -6.56
N ILE A 27 -3.49 4.12 -5.85
CA ILE A 27 -4.09 2.88 -6.41
C ILE A 27 -5.04 3.21 -7.55
N ASP A 28 -5.94 4.19 -7.36
CA ASP A 28 -6.90 4.61 -8.38
C ASP A 28 -6.19 5.04 -9.66
N LEU A 29 -5.20 5.92 -9.56
CA LEU A 29 -4.38 6.37 -10.70
C LEU A 29 -3.62 5.23 -11.36
N SER A 30 -3.13 4.27 -10.59
CA SER A 30 -2.43 3.11 -11.14
C SER A 30 -3.37 2.22 -11.96
N ILE A 31 -4.61 2.02 -11.49
CA ILE A 31 -5.64 1.26 -12.22
C ILE A 31 -6.01 2.00 -13.51
N GLU A 32 -6.22 3.31 -13.44
CA GLU A 32 -6.51 4.15 -14.61
C GLU A 32 -5.40 4.06 -15.68
N GLU A 33 -4.13 4.22 -15.27
CA GLU A 33 -3.00 4.17 -16.20
C GLU A 33 -2.77 2.78 -16.77
N VAL A 34 -3.00 1.71 -16.00
CA VAL A 34 -3.00 0.33 -16.53
C VAL A 34 -4.09 0.16 -17.58
N GLY A 35 -5.30 0.71 -17.34
CA GLY A 35 -6.39 0.64 -18.31
C GLY A 35 -6.08 1.36 -19.63
N LYS A 36 -5.31 2.46 -19.56
CA LYS A 36 -4.94 3.27 -20.74
C LYS A 36 -3.72 2.72 -21.49
N GLU A 37 -2.66 2.43 -20.75
CA GLU A 37 -1.33 2.16 -21.30
C GLU A 37 -0.95 0.68 -21.22
N GLY A 38 -1.66 -0.11 -20.42
CA GLY A 38 -1.30 -1.50 -20.13
C GLY A 38 -0.09 -1.64 -19.21
N TYR A 39 0.32 -2.87 -18.98
CA TYR A 39 1.48 -3.19 -18.14
C TYR A 39 2.79 -3.24 -18.94
N SER A 40 3.89 -3.05 -18.23
CA SER A 40 5.25 -3.44 -18.64
C SER A 40 5.68 -4.64 -17.80
N GLY A 41 5.29 -5.85 -18.21
CA GLY A 41 5.45 -7.06 -17.40
C GLY A 41 4.64 -6.97 -16.10
N ALA A 42 5.29 -7.06 -14.94
CA ALA A 42 4.66 -6.93 -13.62
C ALA A 42 4.73 -5.50 -13.03
N SER A 43 4.95 -4.49 -13.87
CA SER A 43 5.12 -3.08 -13.47
C SER A 43 4.33 -2.12 -14.37
N LEU A 44 4.21 -0.88 -13.95
CA LEU A 44 3.67 0.21 -14.77
C LEU A 44 4.70 0.65 -15.82
N LYS A 45 4.22 1.17 -16.96
CA LYS A 45 5.09 1.78 -17.97
C LYS A 45 5.75 3.06 -17.45
N GLN A 46 6.89 3.43 -18.03
CA GLN A 46 7.63 4.63 -17.63
C GLN A 46 6.81 5.92 -17.79
N ILE A 47 5.95 5.98 -18.81
CA ILE A 47 5.04 7.12 -19.02
C ILE A 47 4.00 7.23 -17.90
N SER A 48 3.43 6.11 -17.47
CA SER A 48 2.47 6.04 -16.38
C SER A 48 3.10 6.47 -15.06
N TRP A 49 4.33 6.03 -14.76
CA TRP A 49 5.04 6.51 -13.57
C TRP A 49 5.15 8.04 -13.54
N LYS A 50 5.56 8.66 -14.65
CA LYS A 50 5.69 10.12 -14.73
C LYS A 50 4.36 10.83 -14.47
N ARG A 51 3.28 10.39 -15.12
CA ARG A 51 1.93 10.98 -14.96
C ARG A 51 1.41 10.84 -13.53
N ILE A 52 1.60 9.68 -12.90
CA ILE A 52 1.16 9.46 -11.51
C ILE A 52 1.93 10.36 -10.55
N ILE A 53 3.25 10.49 -10.73
CA ILE A 53 4.08 11.39 -9.90
C ILE A 53 3.59 12.83 -10.01
N GLU A 54 3.39 13.30 -11.24
CA GLU A 54 2.91 14.66 -11.50
C GLU A 54 1.53 14.90 -10.86
N ALA A 55 0.60 13.96 -11.05
CA ALA A 55 -0.75 14.07 -10.47
C ALA A 55 -0.70 14.11 -8.94
N LEU A 56 0.03 13.21 -8.29
CA LEU A 56 0.12 13.16 -6.83
C LEU A 56 0.80 14.39 -6.23
N ASN A 57 1.93 14.83 -6.80
CA ASN A 57 2.63 16.01 -6.32
C ASN A 57 1.80 17.29 -6.53
N THR A 58 0.96 17.33 -7.57
CA THR A 58 0.03 18.46 -7.79
C THR A 58 -1.13 18.42 -6.81
N GLU A 59 -1.83 17.28 -6.71
CA GLU A 59 -3.04 17.12 -5.88
C GLU A 59 -2.73 17.25 -4.37
N PHE A 60 -1.55 16.80 -3.92
CA PHE A 60 -1.19 16.75 -2.49
C PHE A 60 -0.11 17.76 -2.09
N LYS A 61 0.24 18.74 -2.95
CA LYS A 61 1.35 19.69 -2.73
C LYS A 61 1.39 20.36 -1.35
N GLY A 62 0.23 20.70 -0.79
CA GLY A 62 0.11 21.36 0.53
C GLY A 62 0.19 20.41 1.74
N THR A 63 0.14 19.10 1.50
CA THR A 63 0.18 18.05 2.54
C THR A 63 1.46 17.22 2.50
N LEU A 64 2.11 17.18 1.33
CA LEU A 64 3.37 16.49 1.14
C LEU A 64 4.51 17.29 1.78
N PRO A 65 5.33 16.69 2.66
CA PRO A 65 6.56 17.31 3.17
C PRO A 65 7.64 17.48 2.08
N TYR A 66 7.54 16.74 0.98
CA TYR A 66 8.44 16.80 -0.18
C TYR A 66 7.76 16.15 -1.39
N ASP A 67 8.23 16.49 -2.59
CA ASP A 67 7.78 15.88 -3.83
C ASP A 67 8.12 14.38 -3.86
N LEU A 68 7.13 13.57 -4.21
CA LEU A 68 7.29 12.14 -4.42
C LEU A 68 8.11 11.89 -5.68
N ASP A 69 8.99 10.89 -5.63
CA ASP A 69 9.76 10.42 -6.78
C ASP A 69 9.32 9.00 -7.20
N GLN A 70 9.82 8.53 -8.34
CA GLN A 70 9.50 7.19 -8.83
C GLN A 70 9.95 6.09 -7.87
N LYS A 71 11.00 6.33 -7.06
CA LYS A 71 11.51 5.35 -6.09
C LYS A 71 10.52 5.17 -4.94
N ALA A 72 9.97 6.25 -4.40
CA ALA A 72 8.95 6.23 -3.35
C ALA A 72 7.70 5.49 -3.83
N LEU A 73 7.22 5.79 -5.05
CA LEU A 73 6.06 5.13 -5.64
C LEU A 73 6.31 3.64 -5.91
N LYS A 74 7.49 3.25 -6.43
CA LYS A 74 7.84 1.84 -6.65
C LYS A 74 7.90 1.05 -5.34
N ASN A 75 8.51 1.61 -4.31
CA ASN A 75 8.56 0.98 -2.99
C ASN A 75 7.14 0.75 -2.44
N HIS A 76 6.25 1.73 -2.61
CA HIS A 76 4.85 1.60 -2.20
C HIS A 76 4.09 0.56 -3.04
N TRP A 77 4.29 0.56 -4.36
CA TRP A 77 3.73 -0.43 -5.28
C TRP A 77 4.12 -1.87 -4.88
N ASP A 78 5.41 -2.11 -4.61
CA ASP A 78 5.89 -3.43 -4.20
C ASP A 78 5.34 -3.83 -2.83
N SER A 79 5.19 -2.89 -1.90
CA SER A 79 4.52 -3.10 -0.61
C SER A 79 3.04 -3.49 -0.79
N LEU A 80 2.31 -2.80 -1.68
CA LEU A 80 0.92 -3.10 -1.99
C LEU A 80 0.78 -4.48 -2.65
N LYS A 81 1.65 -4.85 -3.59
CA LYS A 81 1.64 -6.20 -4.20
C LYS A 81 1.84 -7.29 -3.16
N LYS A 82 2.76 -7.11 -2.20
CA LYS A 82 2.97 -8.07 -1.11
C LYS A 82 1.72 -8.23 -0.25
N LYS A 83 1.09 -7.12 0.15
CA LYS A 83 -0.17 -7.13 0.91
C LYS A 83 -1.30 -7.80 0.13
N TYR A 84 -1.42 -7.51 -1.16
CA TYR A 84 -2.42 -8.10 -2.03
C TYR A 84 -2.20 -9.60 -2.22
N ALA A 85 -0.96 -10.07 -2.35
CA ALA A 85 -0.65 -11.49 -2.45
C ALA A 85 -1.11 -12.25 -1.18
N VAL A 86 -0.83 -11.71 0.00
CA VAL A 86 -1.32 -12.26 1.28
C VAL A 86 -2.84 -12.26 1.31
N TRP A 87 -3.48 -11.14 0.97
CA TRP A 87 -4.93 -11.03 0.90
C TRP A 87 -5.54 -12.04 -0.08
N ARG A 88 -4.93 -12.26 -1.25
CA ARG A 88 -5.36 -13.23 -2.26
C ARG A 88 -5.32 -14.66 -1.72
N THR A 89 -4.25 -15.03 -1.02
CA THR A 89 -4.14 -16.34 -0.36
C THR A 89 -5.26 -16.53 0.64
N ILE A 90 -5.48 -15.52 1.49
CA ILE A 90 -6.51 -15.55 2.53
C ILE A 90 -7.92 -15.59 1.94
N ALA A 91 -8.21 -14.77 0.93
CA ALA A 91 -9.50 -14.73 0.24
C ALA A 91 -9.81 -16.05 -0.48
N GLY A 92 -8.79 -16.76 -0.98
CA GLY A 92 -8.92 -18.08 -1.57
C GLY A 92 -9.18 -19.21 -0.56
N LEU A 93 -8.93 -18.97 0.73
CA LEU A 93 -9.24 -19.90 1.84
C LEU A 93 -10.70 -19.78 2.32
N SER A 94 -11.57 -19.14 1.52
CA SER A 94 -12.99 -18.90 1.83
C SER A 94 -13.81 -20.20 1.83
N GLY A 95 -13.73 -20.90 2.95
CA GLY A 95 -14.66 -21.95 3.34
C GLY A 95 -15.27 -21.73 4.73
N HIS A 96 -14.60 -21.00 5.65
CA HIS A 96 -15.00 -20.99 7.07
C HIS A 96 -14.63 -19.73 7.88
N GLY A 97 -14.65 -18.51 7.33
CA GLY A 97 -14.31 -17.37 8.22
C GLY A 97 -14.54 -15.95 7.77
N TYR A 98 -14.90 -15.64 6.52
CA TYR A 98 -15.24 -14.26 6.19
C TYR A 98 -16.65 -13.95 6.70
N ASN A 99 -16.74 -12.96 7.59
CA ASN A 99 -17.99 -12.50 8.15
C ASN A 99 -18.43 -11.24 7.41
N ASP A 100 -19.42 -11.39 6.53
CA ASP A 100 -19.98 -10.30 5.72
C ASP A 100 -20.54 -9.15 6.57
N SER A 101 -20.96 -9.43 7.80
CA SER A 101 -21.53 -8.42 8.71
C SER A 101 -20.46 -7.54 9.36
N THR A 102 -19.25 -8.09 9.60
CA THR A 102 -18.14 -7.34 10.21
C THR A 102 -17.09 -6.90 9.19
N GLY A 103 -17.15 -7.44 7.96
CA GLY A 103 -16.15 -7.23 6.92
C GLY A 103 -14.78 -7.83 7.28
N ARG A 104 -14.72 -8.78 8.21
CA ARG A 104 -13.49 -9.35 8.77
C ARG A 104 -13.47 -10.86 8.66
N LEU A 105 -12.28 -11.42 8.86
CA LEU A 105 -12.10 -12.86 9.01
C LEU A 105 -12.16 -13.21 10.49
N ASP A 106 -13.13 -14.03 10.88
CA ASP A 106 -13.33 -14.52 12.24
C ASP A 106 -12.41 -15.72 12.54
N TRP A 107 -11.15 -15.64 12.10
CA TRP A 107 -10.16 -16.68 12.36
C TRP A 107 -9.52 -16.53 13.73
N PRO A 108 -9.27 -17.64 14.45
CA PRO A 108 -8.47 -17.60 15.67
C PRO A 108 -7.03 -17.17 15.37
N GLU A 109 -6.33 -16.59 16.34
CA GLU A 109 -4.93 -16.13 16.21
C GLU A 109 -4.00 -17.21 15.63
N SER A 110 -4.23 -18.47 16.01
CA SER A 110 -3.47 -19.63 15.49
C SER A 110 -3.51 -19.75 13.96
N LYS A 111 -4.66 -19.43 13.34
CA LYS A 111 -4.80 -19.48 11.87
C LYS A 111 -4.07 -18.34 11.18
N TRP A 112 -3.97 -17.17 11.82
CA TRP A 112 -3.20 -16.05 11.28
C TRP A 112 -1.70 -16.36 11.20
N VAL A 113 -1.16 -17.10 12.18
CA VAL A 113 0.24 -17.57 12.17
C VAL A 113 0.51 -18.58 11.04
N GLU A 114 -0.48 -19.41 10.69
CA GLU A 114 -0.35 -20.36 9.57
C GLU A 114 -0.29 -19.66 8.21
N VAL A 115 -1.07 -18.59 8.03
CA VAL A 115 -1.29 -17.93 6.73
C VAL A 115 -0.42 -16.68 6.50
N ILE A 116 0.08 -16.05 7.57
CA ILE A 116 1.00 -14.91 7.53
C ILE A 116 2.38 -15.43 7.96
N LYS A 117 3.17 -15.91 6.99
CA LYS A 117 4.59 -16.23 7.16
C LYS A 117 5.47 -15.12 6.62
#